data_AF-A0A140K8U5-F1
#
_entry.id   AF-A0A140K8U5-F1
#
_cell.length_a   1.000
_cell.length_b   1.000
_cell.length_c   1.000
_cell.angle_alpha   90.00
_cell.angle_beta   90.00
_cell.angle_gamma   90.00
#
_symmetry.space_group_name_H-M   'P 1'
#
loop_
_entity.id
_entity.type
_entity.pdbx_description
1 polymer ?
#
loop_
_entity_poly.entity_id
_entity_poly.type
_entity_poly.pdbx_seq_one_letter_code
_entity_poly.pdbx_strand_id
1 'polypeptide(L)' 'MPTKDYQNDLLTRLANLKYAAEYLKAAFDETLADGNKAAFLLALKNVVDATGAMQTVANEAK' A
#
# COMPACT_ATOMS: atom_id res chain seq x y z
N MET A 1 25.27 7.13 -9.67
CA MET A 1 24.62 6.88 -8.37
C MET A 1 23.75 5.64 -8.54
N PRO A 2 23.78 4.64 -7.65
CA PRO A 2 22.87 3.51 -7.76
C PRO A 2 21.44 4.02 -7.61
N THR A 3 20.58 3.74 -8.58
CA THR A 3 19.15 4.04 -8.50
C THR A 3 18.55 3.14 -7.43
N LYS A 4 18.24 3.71 -6.27
CA LYS A 4 17.55 2.98 -5.21
C LYS A 4 16.21 2.50 -5.79
N ASP A 5 15.94 1.20 -5.67
CA ASP A 5 14.65 0.64 -6.05
C ASP A 5 13.60 1.06 -5.01
N TYR A 6 13.00 2.22 -5.25
CA TYR A 6 12.02 2.83 -4.36
C TYR A 6 10.78 1.95 -4.18
N GLN A 7 10.40 1.18 -5.20
CA GLN A 7 9.21 0.35 -5.13
C GLN A 7 9.45 -0.83 -4.19
N ASN A 8 10.58 -1.51 -4.31
CA ASN A 8 10.91 -2.62 -3.41
C ASN A 8 11.13 -2.17 -1.95
N ASP A 9 11.75 -1.01 -1.74
CA ASP A 9 11.88 -0.41 -0.40
C ASP A 9 10.51 -0.10 0.22
N LEU A 10 9.58 0.47 -0.58
CA LEU A 10 8.22 0.76 -0.14
C LEU A 10 7.48 -0.53 0.24
N LEU A 11 7.47 -1.55 -0.61
CA LEU A 11 6.80 -2.82 -0.34
C LEU A 11 7.35 -3.49 0.93
N THR A 12 8.68 -3.45 1.14
CA THR A 12 9.32 -3.99 2.35
C THR A 12 8.81 -3.30 3.61
N ARG A 13 8.63 -1.98 3.58
CA ARG A 13 8.13 -1.21 4.72
C ARG A 13 6.64 -1.45 4.96
N LEU A 14 5.85 -1.58 3.89
CA LEU A 14 4.41 -1.83 3.96
C LEU A 14 4.05 -3.22 4.50
N ALA A 15 4.99 -4.16 4.56
CA ALA A 15 4.79 -5.43 5.29
C ALA A 15 4.57 -5.21 6.80
N ASN A 16 4.99 -4.06 7.36
CA ASN A 16 4.68 -3.69 8.72
C ASN A 16 3.26 -3.07 8.80
N LEU A 17 2.35 -3.73 9.53
CA LEU A 17 0.94 -3.32 9.64
C LEU A 17 0.75 -1.89 10.17
N LYS A 18 1.58 -1.45 11.12
CA LYS A 18 1.50 -0.09 11.65
C LYS A 18 1.88 0.94 10.58
N TYR A 19 2.98 0.68 9.88
CA TYR A 19 3.42 1.55 8.78
C TYR A 19 2.40 1.58 7.64
N ALA A 20 1.82 0.44 7.26
CA ALA A 20 0.76 0.38 6.25
C ALA A 20 -0.49 1.17 6.66
N ALA A 21 -0.91 1.10 7.92
CA ALA A 21 -2.05 1.87 8.42
C ALA A 21 -1.79 3.38 8.37
N GLU A 22 -0.60 3.82 8.79
CA GLU A 22 -0.20 5.23 8.72
C GLU A 22 -0.13 5.72 7.25
N TYR A 23 0.40 4.88 6.36
CA TYR A 23 0.47 5.16 4.92
C TYR A 23 -0.92 5.32 4.27
N LEU A 24 -1.86 4.41 4.57
CA LEU A 24 -3.24 4.50 4.07
C LEU A 24 -3.97 5.71 4.65
N LYS A 25 -3.75 6.02 5.93
CA LYS A 25 -4.34 7.20 6.57
C LYS A 25 -3.89 8.48 5.84
N ALA A 26 -2.60 8.63 5.59
CA ALA A 26 -2.07 9.80 4.89
C ALA A 26 -2.69 9.95 3.49
N ALA A 27 -2.73 8.87 2.70
CA ALA A 27 -3.33 8.90 1.36
C ALA A 27 -4.84 9.21 1.39
N PHE A 28 -5.55 8.77 2.43
CA PHE A 28 -6.97 9.07 2.62
C PHE A 28 -7.19 10.53 3.01
N ASP A 29 -6.40 11.06 3.95
CA ASP A 29 -6.46 12.47 4.36
C ASP A 29 -6.20 13.38 3.16
N GLU A 30 -5.22 13.06 2.31
CA GLU A 30 -4.96 13.77 1.06
C GLU A 30 -6.16 13.72 0.12
N THR A 31 -6.76 12.54 -0.07
CA THR A 31 -7.97 12.37 -0.89
C THR A 31 -9.14 13.20 -0.37
N LEU A 32 -9.27 13.38 0.95
CA LEU A 32 -10.30 14.26 1.52
C LEU A 32 -10.02 15.73 1.25
N ALA A 33 -8.74 16.11 1.15
CA ALA A 33 -8.32 17.49 0.90
C ALA A 33 -8.42 17.88 -0.58
N ASP A 34 -8.02 17.00 -1.50
CA ASP A 34 -7.90 17.31 -2.93
C ASP A 34 -8.91 16.56 -3.83
N GLY A 35 -9.66 15.59 -3.30
CA GLY A 35 -10.61 14.76 -4.03
C GLY A 35 -9.97 13.66 -4.90
N ASN A 36 -8.64 13.48 -4.85
CA ASN A 36 -7.89 12.57 -5.70
C ASN A 36 -7.95 11.12 -5.21
N LYS A 37 -9.07 10.46 -5.53
CA LYS A 37 -9.28 9.05 -5.17
C LYS A 37 -8.25 8.09 -5.77
N ALA A 38 -7.62 8.45 -6.89
CA ALA A 38 -6.65 7.57 -7.56
C ALA A 38 -5.40 7.36 -6.70
N ALA A 39 -4.95 8.38 -5.96
CA ALA A 39 -3.82 8.27 -5.05
C ALA A 39 -4.09 7.27 -3.91
N PHE A 40 -5.28 7.35 -3.30
CA PHE A 40 -5.67 6.40 -2.25
C PHE A 40 -5.79 4.97 -2.77
N LEU A 41 -6.38 4.76 -3.95
CA LEU A 41 -6.49 3.42 -4.55
C LEU A 41 -5.12 2.83 -4.89
N LEU A 42 -4.17 3.65 -5.34
CA LEU A 42 -2.78 3.24 -5.55
C LEU A 42 -2.11 2.85 -4.23
N ALA A 43 -2.30 3.64 -3.17
CA ALA A 43 -1.78 3.32 -1.84
C ALA A 43 -2.36 1.99 -1.32
N LEU A 44 -3.67 1.76 -1.51
CA LEU A 44 -4.33 0.51 -1.17
C LEU A 44 -3.74 -0.68 -1.93
N LYS A 45 -3.53 -0.54 -3.25
CA LYS A 45 -2.89 -1.58 -4.06
C LYS A 45 -1.50 -1.93 -3.52
N ASN A 46 -0.68 -0.93 -3.20
CA ASN A 46 0.66 -1.15 -2.65
C ASN A 46 0.64 -1.94 -1.33
N VAL A 47 -0.35 -1.68 -0.46
CA VAL A 47 -0.51 -2.43 0.80
C VAL A 47 -0.93 -3.88 0.55
N VAL A 48 -1.87 -4.12 -0.37
CA VAL A 48 -2.28 -5.48 -0.74
C VAL A 48 -1.12 -6.27 -1.33
N ASP A 49 -0.34 -5.64 -2.22
CA ASP A 49 0.84 -6.24 -2.85
C ASP A 49 1.92 -6.58 -1.80
N ALA A 50 2.13 -5.71 -0.80
CA ALA A 50 3.13 -5.90 0.25
C ALA A 50 2.74 -6.95 1.30
N THR A 51 1.45 -7.07 1.62
CA THR A 51 0.95 -7.99 2.65
C THR A 51 0.64 -9.39 2.10
N GLY A 52 0.62 -9.55 0.78
CA GLY A 52 0.22 -10.81 0.14
C GLY A 52 -1.26 -11.15 0.38
N ALA A 53 -2.08 -10.19 0.83
CA ALA A 53 -3.47 -10.44 1.24
C ALA A 53 -4.32 -11.08 0.11
N MET A 54 -3.99 -10.79 -1.16
CA MET A 54 -4.62 -11.46 -2.31
C MET A 54 -4.35 -12.98 -2.36
N GLN A 55 -3.17 -13.42 -1.94
CA GLN A 55 -2.81 -14.85 -1.90
C GLN A 55 -3.56 -15.57 -0.78
N THR A 56 -3.74 -14.91 0.36
CA THR A 56 -4.56 -15.42 1.47
C THR A 56 -6.02 -15.58 1.06
N VAL A 57 -6.61 -14.54 0.46
CA VAL A 57 -8.01 -14.59 -0.04
C VAL A 57 -8.18 -15.67 -1.12
N ALA A 58 -7.21 -15.83 -2.03
CA ALA A 58 -7.26 -16.87 -3.05
C ALA A 58 -7.16 -18.30 -2.47
N ASN A 59 -6.45 -18.49 -1.35
CA ASN A 59 -6.36 -19.76 -0.66
C ASN A 59 -7.62 -20.10 0.14
N GLU A 60 -8.32 -19.10 0.71
CA GLU A 60 -9.57 -19.28 1.44
C GLU A 60 -10.77 -19.58 0.53
N ALA A 61 -10.69 -19.26 -0.76
CA ALA A 61 -11.73 -19.52 -1.76
C ALA A 61 -11.67 -20.93 -2.39
N LYS A 62 -10.78 -21.82 -1.91
CA LYS A 62 -10.63 -23.22 -2.35
C LYS A 62 -11.37 -24.17 -1.42
#